data_AF-A0A3D6C337-F1
#
_entry.id   AF-A0A3D6C337-F1
#
_cell.length_a   1.000
_cell.length_b   1.000
_cell.length_c   1.000
_cell.angle_alpha   90.00
_cell.angle_beta   90.00
_cell.angle_gamma   90.00
#
_symmetry.space_group_name_H-M   'P 1'
#
loop_
_entity.id
_entity.type
_entity.pdbx_description
1 polymer ?
#
loop_
_entity_poly.entity_id
_entity_poly.type
_entity_poly.pdbx_seq_one_letter_code
_entity_poly.pdbx_strand_id
1 'polypeptide(L)'
;MMAALRTKSGETPDRSSRITLDQISDILGIDTASPDRFIRSLPFCCGDATAGTENEFQTVVEGTRMDVDLARTIEASNYYKNLLKQAKAGDTPEKRVTALEKFLNDKDGMAWENSWVRLPRQMLNRFANEVFNKDLKADKSIPNSPYREDAGQFVFDRGGEPWVRIPVSYLLKLALADAVGDEGGLPVHVRVCGEKLLGHFSNDNSSPELFSFHPVKSDATTAGIGDKLAAESLTRFLLTQALVAYAGEKFQLRENGQTVKVFFSATPPSDTKRLNDVISDAFYRELFMSPCLSGWDRGEEKKAYMSICHKVLSRSQLNAVTKLKEAGIINSNLVVLPNTSNVSLANNGTHVSMGSLKLTGLMANEASGLTPADEKFTGDLAIKIWEHFLPLFATTYSAAPHRLEFEDFHPERVLGFLPHELVATHLRMIWRRWKKKAKLKIMGQALTPFGPVWLDRLIASAFCLKGDFIPDGRLIDYFTSVMSTFESPALDGRPDSEDRLKKDLTELGVFDERMPLYQLVRLRKFHQMGYSGFEHRYFSVFENITRDMGGAADLQLLITALAQKYIFSKTVDHGMIPDTPAIESERRQVFFCTAIGIPTFYVSSRTRNRFLM
;
A
#
# COMPACT_ATOMS: atom_id res chain seq x y z
N MET A 1 32.91 -26.41 -37.73
CA MET A 1 32.28 -27.72 -37.45
C MET A 1 30.78 -27.51 -37.48
N MET A 2 30.24 -27.69 -38.68
CA MET A 2 28.84 -27.55 -39.05
C MET A 2 28.01 -28.71 -38.49
N ALA A 3 26.71 -28.43 -38.32
CA ALA A 3 25.58 -29.36 -38.42
C ALA A 3 25.38 -30.41 -37.31
N ALA A 4 24.33 -30.20 -36.50
CA ALA A 4 23.34 -31.24 -36.20
C ALA A 4 22.03 -30.60 -35.71
N LEU A 5 21.28 -30.05 -36.66
CA LEU A 5 19.82 -29.91 -36.58
C LEU A 5 19.20 -31.31 -36.50
N ARG A 6 18.50 -31.64 -35.40
CA ARG A 6 17.34 -32.54 -35.44
C ARG A 6 16.27 -32.03 -34.49
N THR A 7 15.32 -31.35 -35.12
CA THR A 7 13.92 -31.18 -34.74
C THR A 7 13.38 -32.37 -33.93
N LYS A 8 13.01 -32.12 -32.67
CA LYS A 8 11.93 -32.86 -32.01
C LYS A 8 10.62 -32.11 -32.28
N SER A 9 10.06 -32.38 -33.45
CA SER A 9 8.65 -32.20 -33.74
C SER A 9 7.90 -33.28 -32.99
N GLY A 10 7.13 -32.90 -31.97
CA GLY A 10 6.36 -33.85 -31.18
C GLY A 10 5.72 -33.28 -29.93
N GLU A 11 5.41 -31.99 -29.89
CA GLU A 11 4.38 -31.49 -28.99
C GLU A 11 3.12 -31.32 -29.84
N THR A 12 2.18 -32.23 -29.64
CA THR A 12 0.77 -31.99 -29.96
C THR A 12 0.40 -30.63 -29.40
N PRO A 13 -0.15 -29.69 -30.20
CA PRO A 13 -0.64 -28.45 -29.64
C PRO A 13 -1.71 -28.82 -28.64
N ASP A 14 -1.46 -28.49 -27.37
CA ASP A 14 -2.46 -28.56 -26.32
C ASP A 14 -3.71 -27.84 -26.83
N ARG A 15 -4.77 -28.61 -27.06
CA ARG A 15 -6.11 -28.10 -27.40
C ARG A 15 -6.79 -27.59 -26.12
N SER A 16 -6.06 -26.84 -25.29
CA SER A 16 -6.69 -25.91 -24.37
C SER A 16 -7.42 -24.89 -25.24
N SER A 17 -8.72 -24.78 -25.02
CA SER A 17 -9.63 -23.88 -25.73
C SER A 17 -8.97 -22.53 -25.96
N ARG A 18 -8.69 -22.17 -27.22
CA ARG A 18 -8.30 -20.79 -27.54
C ARG A 18 -9.44 -19.91 -27.04
N ILE A 19 -9.18 -19.13 -25.98
CA ILE A 19 -10.10 -18.11 -25.51
C ILE A 19 -10.39 -17.21 -26.71
N THR A 20 -11.65 -17.16 -27.15
CA THR A 20 -12.05 -16.28 -28.24
C THR A 20 -12.83 -15.10 -27.68
N LEU A 21 -12.41 -13.88 -28.01
CA LEU A 21 -13.14 -12.67 -27.63
C LEU A 21 -14.59 -12.68 -28.15
N ASP A 22 -14.86 -13.41 -29.24
CA ASP A 22 -16.21 -13.63 -29.75
C ASP A 22 -17.10 -14.36 -28.74
N GLN A 23 -16.64 -15.49 -28.19
CA GLN A 23 -17.37 -16.21 -27.15
C GLN A 23 -17.61 -15.34 -25.91
N ILE A 24 -16.59 -14.60 -25.46
CA ILE A 24 -16.76 -13.70 -24.32
C ILE A 24 -17.77 -12.60 -24.64
N SER A 25 -17.72 -12.02 -25.85
CA SER A 25 -18.67 -10.98 -26.28
C SER A 25 -20.11 -11.48 -26.31
N ASP A 26 -20.32 -12.71 -26.77
CA ASP A 26 -21.64 -13.36 -26.82
C ASP A 26 -22.17 -13.63 -25.41
N ILE A 27 -21.34 -14.17 -24.51
CA ILE A 27 -21.70 -14.42 -23.10
C ILE A 27 -22.06 -13.12 -22.38
N LEU A 28 -21.28 -12.06 -22.63
CA LEU A 28 -21.57 -10.73 -22.10
C LEU A 28 -22.80 -10.11 -22.78
N GLY A 29 -23.30 -10.62 -23.92
CA GLY A 29 -24.38 -9.99 -24.65
C GLY A 29 -24.02 -8.59 -25.16
N ILE A 30 -22.81 -8.44 -25.73
CA ILE A 30 -22.36 -7.18 -26.33
C ILE A 30 -23.15 -6.93 -27.63
N ASP A 31 -23.90 -5.82 -27.69
CA ASP A 31 -24.76 -5.48 -28.83
C ASP A 31 -24.02 -4.56 -29.81
N THR A 32 -23.61 -5.10 -30.95
CA THR A 32 -22.89 -4.36 -31.99
C THR A 32 -23.79 -3.69 -33.04
N ALA A 33 -25.12 -3.73 -32.88
CA ALA A 33 -26.06 -3.22 -33.89
C ALA A 33 -25.99 -1.71 -34.12
N SER A 34 -25.50 -0.94 -33.12
CA SER A 34 -25.20 0.49 -33.28
C SER A 34 -24.13 0.93 -32.27
N PRO A 35 -23.43 2.06 -32.49
CA PRO A 35 -22.43 2.56 -31.54
C PRO A 35 -22.99 2.82 -30.14
N ASP A 36 -24.22 3.32 -30.01
CA ASP A 36 -24.84 3.59 -28.71
C ASP A 36 -25.17 2.29 -27.97
N ARG A 37 -25.79 1.32 -28.64
CA ARG A 37 -26.07 0.00 -28.06
C ARG A 37 -24.81 -0.74 -27.65
N PHE A 38 -23.75 -0.62 -28.45
CA PHE A 38 -22.44 -1.19 -28.13
C PHE A 38 -21.95 -0.66 -26.79
N ILE A 39 -21.84 0.66 -26.62
CA ILE A 39 -21.38 1.25 -25.37
C ILE A 39 -22.27 0.87 -24.19
N ARG A 40 -23.60 0.92 -24.36
CA ARG A 40 -24.54 0.57 -23.29
C ARG A 40 -24.44 -0.89 -22.85
N SER A 41 -24.04 -1.78 -23.75
CA SER A 41 -23.87 -3.20 -23.46
C SER A 41 -22.53 -3.55 -22.80
N LEU A 42 -21.54 -2.65 -22.76
CA LEU A 42 -20.24 -2.91 -22.15
C LEU A 42 -20.32 -2.99 -20.62
N PRO A 43 -19.45 -3.79 -19.97
CA PRO A 43 -19.21 -3.68 -18.53
C PRO A 43 -18.75 -2.27 -18.13
N PHE A 44 -19.03 -1.90 -16.88
CA PHE A 44 -18.74 -0.59 -16.27
C PHE A 44 -19.47 0.59 -16.94
N CYS A 45 -20.50 0.34 -17.74
CA CYS A 45 -21.34 1.37 -18.36
C CYS A 45 -22.78 1.32 -17.81
N CYS A 46 -23.54 2.42 -17.96
CA CYS A 46 -24.99 2.46 -17.72
C CYS A 46 -25.46 1.92 -16.35
N GLY A 47 -24.81 2.32 -15.27
CA GLY A 47 -25.18 1.88 -13.91
C GLY A 47 -24.58 0.53 -13.49
N ASP A 48 -23.76 -0.10 -14.34
CA ASP A 48 -23.11 -1.37 -14.04
C ASP A 48 -22.01 -1.26 -12.97
N ALA A 49 -21.38 -0.09 -12.86
CA ALA A 49 -20.22 0.08 -12.01
C ALA A 49 -20.59 0.29 -10.53
N THR A 50 -19.82 -0.36 -9.66
CA THR A 50 -19.77 -0.09 -8.22
C THR A 50 -18.38 0.37 -7.82
N ALA A 51 -18.26 1.12 -6.72
CA ALA A 51 -16.95 1.51 -6.18
C ALA A 51 -16.92 1.39 -4.66
N GLY A 52 -15.75 1.07 -4.13
CA GLY A 52 -15.43 1.07 -2.71
C GLY A 52 -14.02 1.58 -2.50
N THR A 53 -13.74 2.05 -1.29
CA THR A 53 -12.44 2.61 -0.93
C THR A 53 -11.90 2.03 0.35
N GLU A 54 -10.59 1.97 0.41
CA GLU A 54 -9.81 1.65 1.60
C GLU A 54 -8.89 2.84 1.86
N ASN A 55 -8.94 3.40 3.07
CA ASN A 55 -8.03 4.45 3.48
C ASN A 55 -7.13 3.94 4.59
N GLU A 56 -5.84 4.09 4.38
CA GLU A 56 -4.81 3.88 5.39
C GLU A 56 -4.55 5.24 6.08
N PHE A 57 -4.87 5.35 7.37
CA PHE A 57 -4.69 6.59 8.15
C PHE A 57 -3.40 6.56 8.96
N GLN A 58 -2.88 7.72 9.34
CA GLN A 58 -1.87 7.81 10.39
C GLN A 58 -2.51 8.10 11.74
N THR A 59 -1.83 7.68 12.80
CA THR A 59 -2.27 7.91 14.18
C THR A 59 -1.18 8.50 15.03
N VAL A 60 -1.58 9.27 16.02
CA VAL A 60 -0.68 9.78 17.04
C VAL A 60 -1.38 9.78 18.40
N VAL A 61 -0.63 9.46 19.44
CA VAL A 61 -1.01 9.67 20.83
C VAL A 61 -0.12 10.80 21.37
N GLU A 62 -0.73 11.91 21.75
CA GLU A 62 -0.06 13.01 22.43
C GLU A 62 -0.10 12.77 23.94
N GLY A 63 1.01 13.03 24.61
CA GLY A 63 1.13 12.86 26.06
C GLY A 63 2.57 12.90 26.54
N THR A 64 2.74 12.88 27.86
CA THR A 64 4.09 12.82 28.44
C THR A 64 4.70 11.44 28.23
N ARG A 65 6.03 11.37 28.31
CA ARG A 65 6.80 10.11 28.29
C ARG A 65 6.28 9.08 29.30
N MET A 66 5.74 9.55 30.42
CA MET A 66 5.24 8.69 31.50
C MET A 66 3.85 8.11 31.23
N ASP A 67 3.07 8.73 30.35
CA ASP A 67 1.68 8.35 30.09
C ASP A 67 1.55 7.50 28.82
N VAL A 68 2.38 7.79 27.82
CA VAL A 68 2.31 7.20 26.47
C VAL A 68 2.98 5.83 26.38
N ASP A 69 2.33 4.90 25.69
CA ASP A 69 2.78 3.50 25.61
C ASP A 69 4.13 3.32 24.88
N LEU A 70 4.34 3.98 23.74
CA LEU A 70 5.55 3.80 22.93
C LEU A 70 6.83 4.14 23.73
N ALA A 71 6.82 5.28 24.42
CA ALA A 71 7.93 5.71 25.26
C ALA A 71 8.25 4.68 26.37
N ARG A 72 7.23 4.28 27.11
CA ARG A 72 7.36 3.31 28.21
C ARG A 72 7.82 1.94 27.71
N THR A 73 7.30 1.51 26.56
CA THR A 73 7.70 0.24 25.94
C THR A 73 9.17 0.26 25.59
N ILE A 74 9.68 1.36 25.02
CA ILE A 74 11.11 1.52 24.73
C ILE A 74 11.93 1.44 26.03
N GLU A 75 11.59 2.21 27.05
CA GLU A 75 12.34 2.27 28.31
C GLU A 75 12.35 0.95 29.09
N ALA A 76 11.21 0.25 29.10
CA ALA A 76 11.05 -1.02 29.80
C ALA A 76 11.76 -2.18 29.08
N SER A 77 12.02 -2.04 27.78
CA SER A 77 12.54 -3.11 26.93
C SER A 77 13.92 -3.60 27.37
N ASN A 78 14.15 -4.91 27.18
CA ASN A 78 15.49 -5.49 27.32
C ASN A 78 16.44 -4.97 26.25
N TYR A 79 15.93 -4.60 25.07
CA TYR A 79 16.72 -3.97 24.02
C TYR A 79 17.40 -2.69 24.52
N TYR A 80 16.63 -1.76 25.09
CA TYR A 80 17.16 -0.51 25.64
C TYR A 80 18.14 -0.75 26.79
N LYS A 81 17.77 -1.62 27.74
CA LYS A 81 18.65 -1.99 28.88
C LYS A 81 19.98 -2.58 28.43
N ASN A 82 19.97 -3.43 27.40
CA ASN A 82 21.18 -4.03 26.85
C ASN A 82 22.02 -2.99 26.10
N LEU A 83 21.39 -2.10 25.32
CA LEU A 83 22.08 -1.02 24.61
C LEU A 83 22.84 -0.11 25.59
N LEU A 84 22.22 0.24 26.73
CA LEU A 84 22.88 1.02 27.79
C LEU A 84 24.08 0.29 28.40
N LYS A 85 23.96 -1.02 28.65
CA LYS A 85 25.06 -1.83 29.19
C LYS A 85 26.21 -1.95 28.20
N GLN A 86 25.91 -2.18 26.92
CA GLN A 86 26.90 -2.26 25.84
C GLN A 86 27.65 -0.95 25.64
N ALA A 87 26.96 0.19 25.68
CA ALA A 87 27.61 1.49 25.60
C ALA A 87 28.57 1.71 26.78
N LYS A 88 28.16 1.37 28.01
CA LYS A 88 29.03 1.44 29.20
C LYS A 88 30.24 0.50 29.13
N ALA A 89 30.11 -0.63 28.46
CA ALA A 89 31.19 -1.59 28.23
C ALA A 89 32.13 -1.17 27.07
N GLY A 90 31.75 -0.18 26.27
CA GLY A 90 32.49 0.24 25.07
C GLY A 90 32.19 -0.59 23.81
N ASP A 91 31.25 -1.54 23.89
CA ASP A 91 30.88 -2.46 22.79
C ASP A 91 30.01 -1.81 21.71
N THR A 92 29.46 -0.63 21.99
CA THR A 92 28.60 0.12 21.05
C THR A 92 28.89 1.61 21.15
N PRO A 93 28.89 2.36 20.02
CA PRO A 93 29.10 3.80 20.06
C PRO A 93 28.08 4.51 20.95
N GLU A 94 28.54 5.30 21.93
CA GLU A 94 27.69 6.09 22.83
C GLU A 94 26.68 6.95 22.07
N LYS A 95 27.06 7.43 20.89
CA LYS A 95 26.20 8.22 19.99
C LYS A 95 24.83 7.59 19.73
N ARG A 96 24.71 6.25 19.66
CA ARG A 96 23.41 5.58 19.45
C ARG A 96 22.51 5.70 20.67
N VAL A 97 23.06 5.51 21.86
CA VAL A 97 22.34 5.71 23.12
C VAL A 97 21.91 7.16 23.26
N THR A 98 22.84 8.11 23.06
CA THR A 98 22.53 9.54 23.13
C THR A 98 21.45 9.94 22.13
N ALA A 99 21.45 9.37 20.92
CA ALA A 99 20.43 9.67 19.93
C ALA A 99 19.04 9.16 20.33
N LEU A 100 18.96 7.96 20.94
CA LEU A 100 17.71 7.39 21.43
C LEU A 100 17.20 8.13 22.68
N GLU A 101 18.08 8.46 23.63
CA GLU A 101 17.73 9.29 24.80
C GLU A 101 17.26 10.68 24.37
N LYS A 102 17.96 11.28 23.39
CA LYS A 102 17.54 12.55 22.80
C LYS A 102 16.16 12.44 22.16
N PHE A 103 15.89 11.37 21.39
CA PHE A 103 14.56 11.15 20.83
C PHE A 103 13.46 11.10 21.90
N LEU A 104 13.71 10.38 23.00
CA LEU A 104 12.75 10.27 24.11
C LEU A 104 12.55 11.60 24.86
N ASN A 105 13.61 12.41 25.01
CA ASN A 105 13.55 13.68 25.72
C ASN A 105 12.94 14.80 24.86
N ASP A 106 13.29 14.86 23.57
CA ASP A 106 12.78 15.87 22.62
C ASP A 106 11.24 15.76 22.45
N LYS A 107 10.67 14.57 22.72
CA LYS A 107 9.26 14.22 22.50
C LYS A 107 8.37 14.35 23.75
N ASP A 108 8.90 14.77 24.90
CA ASP A 108 8.11 14.80 26.13
C ASP A 108 6.97 15.84 26.04
N GLY A 109 5.73 15.38 26.24
CA GLY A 109 4.52 16.20 26.07
C GLY A 109 4.14 16.47 24.60
N MET A 110 4.78 15.78 23.64
CA MET A 110 4.53 15.93 22.21
C MET A 110 3.78 14.73 21.61
N ALA A 111 3.69 14.73 20.28
CA ALA A 111 3.08 13.71 19.44
C ALA A 111 3.95 12.44 19.35
N TRP A 112 3.39 11.28 19.72
CA TRP A 112 4.00 9.96 19.53
C TRP A 112 3.26 9.16 18.46
N GLU A 113 3.83 9.11 17.27
CA GLU A 113 3.20 8.49 16.10
C GLU A 113 3.10 6.97 16.24
N ASN A 114 1.93 6.43 15.92
CA ASN A 114 1.58 5.01 16.01
C ASN A 114 1.81 4.38 17.40
N SER A 115 1.88 5.19 18.45
CA SER A 115 1.82 4.68 19.82
C SER A 115 0.48 4.02 20.10
N TRP A 116 0.51 3.01 20.97
CA TRP A 116 -0.69 2.41 21.51
C TRP A 116 -1.27 3.31 22.61
N VAL A 117 -2.55 3.09 22.90
CA VAL A 117 -3.25 3.73 24.02
C VAL A 117 -3.36 2.78 25.20
N ARG A 118 -3.48 3.34 26.40
CA ARG A 118 -3.63 2.61 27.66
C ARG A 118 -4.87 3.12 28.39
N LEU A 119 -5.78 2.24 28.80
CA LEU A 119 -7.02 2.62 29.47
C LEU A 119 -7.42 1.60 30.55
N PRO A 120 -8.15 2.02 31.61
CA PRO A 120 -8.69 1.11 32.60
C PRO A 120 -9.74 0.19 31.97
N ARG A 121 -9.60 -1.13 32.15
CA ARG A 121 -10.52 -2.10 31.53
C ARG A 121 -11.96 -1.92 31.97
N GLN A 122 -12.16 -1.45 33.20
CA GLN A 122 -13.47 -1.18 33.79
C GLN A 122 -14.28 -0.10 33.06
N MET A 123 -13.64 0.72 32.22
CA MET A 123 -14.34 1.71 31.40
C MET A 123 -15.05 1.10 30.18
N LEU A 124 -14.69 -0.13 29.80
CA LEU A 124 -15.39 -0.84 28.74
C LEU A 124 -16.71 -1.39 29.29
N ASN A 125 -17.82 -1.11 28.60
CA ASN A 125 -19.09 -1.75 28.92
C ASN A 125 -19.05 -3.26 28.64
N ARG A 126 -20.16 -3.94 28.96
CA ARG A 126 -20.27 -5.39 28.80
C ARG A 126 -20.00 -5.84 27.37
N PHE A 127 -20.64 -5.21 26.39
CA PHE A 127 -20.52 -5.62 24.99
C PHE A 127 -19.12 -5.36 24.43
N ALA A 128 -18.51 -4.22 24.73
CA ALA A 128 -17.12 -3.93 24.34
C ALA A 128 -16.12 -4.93 24.96
N ASN A 129 -16.34 -5.32 26.22
CA ASN A 129 -15.55 -6.38 26.86
C ASN A 129 -15.74 -7.75 26.18
N GLU A 130 -16.96 -8.09 25.78
CA GLU A 130 -17.26 -9.33 25.04
C GLU A 130 -16.57 -9.32 23.67
N VAL A 131 -16.60 -8.20 22.94
CA VAL A 131 -15.86 -8.01 21.67
C VAL A 131 -14.36 -8.17 21.90
N PHE A 132 -13.79 -7.51 22.92
CA PHE A 132 -12.38 -7.62 23.25
C PHE A 132 -11.95 -9.07 23.56
N ASN A 133 -12.70 -9.77 24.41
CA ASN A 133 -12.41 -11.16 24.75
C ASN A 133 -12.56 -12.09 23.54
N LYS A 134 -13.52 -11.83 22.65
CA LYS A 134 -13.69 -12.59 21.40
C LYS A 134 -12.49 -12.38 20.48
N ASP A 135 -12.03 -11.14 20.32
CA ASP A 135 -10.91 -10.81 19.43
C ASP A 135 -9.54 -11.28 19.97
N LEU A 136 -9.45 -11.61 21.27
CA LEU A 136 -8.29 -12.26 21.88
C LEU A 136 -8.22 -13.78 21.67
N LYS A 137 -9.23 -14.41 21.05
CA LYS A 137 -9.19 -15.84 20.73
C LYS A 137 -8.16 -16.14 19.65
N ALA A 138 -7.52 -17.31 19.74
CA ALA A 138 -6.57 -17.79 18.74
C ALA A 138 -7.24 -18.04 17.38
N ASP A 139 -8.48 -18.55 17.40
CA ASP A 139 -9.36 -18.68 16.24
C ASP A 139 -10.77 -18.20 16.62
N LYS A 140 -11.19 -17.08 16.02
CA LYS A 140 -12.48 -16.44 16.31
C LYS A 140 -13.68 -17.15 15.69
N SER A 141 -13.46 -18.02 14.71
CA SER A 141 -14.51 -18.83 14.09
C SER A 141 -14.98 -19.94 15.04
N ILE A 142 -14.18 -20.29 16.05
CA ILE A 142 -14.46 -21.35 17.02
C ILE A 142 -14.86 -20.73 18.38
N PRO A 143 -16.11 -20.89 18.85
CA PRO A 143 -16.58 -20.26 20.08
C PRO A 143 -15.77 -20.59 21.34
N ASN A 144 -15.22 -21.80 21.44
CA ASN A 144 -14.45 -22.26 22.62
C ASN A 144 -12.94 -22.28 22.35
N SER A 145 -12.47 -21.55 21.34
CA SER A 145 -11.04 -21.42 21.06
C SER A 145 -10.31 -20.82 22.27
N PRO A 146 -9.10 -21.31 22.62
CA PRO A 146 -8.29 -20.68 23.65
C PRO A 146 -7.93 -19.25 23.25
N TYR A 147 -7.41 -18.47 24.20
CA TYR A 147 -6.79 -17.20 23.87
C TYR A 147 -5.49 -17.42 23.10
N ARG A 148 -5.17 -16.42 22.27
CA ARG A 148 -3.90 -16.32 21.54
C ARG A 148 -2.70 -16.28 22.50
N GLU A 149 -1.54 -16.74 22.03
CA GLU A 149 -0.33 -16.83 22.86
C GLU A 149 0.15 -15.45 23.32
N ASP A 150 -0.02 -14.44 22.47
CA ASP A 150 0.36 -13.05 22.78
C ASP A 150 -0.70 -12.25 23.57
N ALA A 151 -1.77 -12.88 24.07
CA ALA A 151 -2.85 -12.20 24.79
C ALA A 151 -2.38 -11.38 26.00
N GLY A 152 -1.34 -11.86 26.70
CA GLY A 152 -0.73 -11.18 27.85
C GLY A 152 -0.09 -9.83 27.52
N GLN A 153 0.08 -9.49 26.24
CA GLN A 153 0.64 -8.19 25.82
C GLN A 153 -0.39 -7.05 25.89
N PHE A 154 -1.69 -7.38 25.92
CA PHE A 154 -2.79 -6.40 25.84
C PHE A 154 -3.42 -6.08 27.19
N VAL A 155 -3.15 -6.87 28.22
CA VAL A 155 -3.72 -6.69 29.57
C VAL A 155 -2.60 -6.62 30.59
N PHE A 156 -2.65 -5.64 31.49
CA PHE A 156 -1.66 -5.48 32.55
C PHE A 156 -2.32 -4.94 33.82
N ASP A 157 -1.68 -5.11 34.97
CA ASP A 157 -2.14 -4.55 36.24
C ASP A 157 -1.50 -3.18 36.51
N ARG A 158 -2.31 -2.22 36.98
CA ARG A 158 -1.82 -0.93 37.48
C ARG A 158 -2.50 -0.63 38.81
N GLY A 159 -1.81 -0.90 39.91
CA GLY A 159 -2.30 -0.60 41.25
C GLY A 159 -3.43 -1.51 41.71
N GLY A 160 -3.43 -2.78 41.28
CA GLY A 160 -4.48 -3.75 41.59
C GLY A 160 -5.70 -3.67 40.67
N GLU A 161 -5.69 -2.76 39.68
CA GLU A 161 -6.74 -2.63 38.68
C GLU A 161 -6.28 -3.19 37.32
N PRO A 162 -7.16 -3.90 36.60
CA PRO A 162 -6.87 -4.39 35.26
C PRO A 162 -6.95 -3.26 34.23
N TRP A 163 -5.89 -3.13 33.43
CA TRP A 163 -5.75 -2.16 32.36
C TRP A 163 -5.56 -2.84 31.02
N VAL A 164 -5.92 -2.15 29.95
CA VAL A 164 -5.75 -2.59 28.57
C VAL A 164 -4.77 -1.67 27.84
N ARG A 165 -3.89 -2.25 27.01
CA ARG A 165 -3.07 -1.52 26.03
C ARG A 165 -3.34 -2.04 24.63
N ILE A 166 -3.67 -1.15 23.71
CA ILE A 166 -4.10 -1.50 22.35
C ILE A 166 -3.70 -0.43 21.33
N PRO A 167 -3.47 -0.80 20.06
CA PRO A 167 -3.26 0.16 18.99
C PRO A 167 -4.52 1.00 18.73
N VAL A 168 -4.34 2.25 18.27
CA VAL A 168 -5.43 3.18 17.96
C VAL A 168 -6.40 2.60 16.92
N SER A 169 -5.92 1.84 15.95
CA SER A 169 -6.78 1.17 14.96
C SER A 169 -7.79 0.21 15.60
N TYR A 170 -7.42 -0.47 16.68
CA TYR A 170 -8.34 -1.33 17.42
C TYR A 170 -9.20 -0.56 18.45
N LEU A 171 -8.68 0.55 18.99
CA LEU A 171 -9.45 1.47 19.84
C LEU A 171 -10.72 1.95 19.14
N LEU A 172 -10.67 2.27 17.85
CA LEU A 172 -11.83 2.71 17.06
C LEU A 172 -12.95 1.67 17.06
N LYS A 173 -12.61 0.39 16.87
CA LYS A 173 -13.56 -0.72 16.93
C LYS A 173 -14.17 -0.86 18.32
N LEU A 174 -13.35 -0.79 19.37
CA LEU A 174 -13.86 -0.88 20.75
C LEU A 174 -14.72 0.31 21.14
N ALA A 175 -14.38 1.52 20.69
CA ALA A 175 -15.19 2.71 20.90
C ALA A 175 -16.57 2.56 20.24
N LEU A 176 -16.62 2.00 19.02
CA LEU A 176 -17.88 1.72 18.34
C LEU A 176 -18.67 0.63 19.06
N ALA A 177 -18.01 -0.45 19.49
CA ALA A 177 -18.64 -1.51 20.27
C ALA A 177 -19.24 -0.96 21.57
N ASP A 178 -18.47 -0.16 22.30
CA ASP A 178 -18.93 0.46 23.53
C ASP A 178 -20.13 1.37 23.28
N ALA A 179 -20.04 2.27 22.29
CA ALA A 179 -21.14 3.18 21.95
C ALA A 179 -22.43 2.44 21.57
N VAL A 180 -22.37 1.32 20.83
CA VAL A 180 -23.57 0.58 20.40
C VAL A 180 -24.10 -0.38 21.47
N GLY A 181 -23.22 -0.81 22.37
CA GLY A 181 -23.54 -1.69 23.50
C GLY A 181 -24.10 -0.98 24.72
N ASP A 182 -24.18 0.35 24.69
CA ASP A 182 -24.72 1.15 25.78
C ASP A 182 -26.17 0.78 26.07
N GLU A 183 -26.49 0.52 27.34
CA GLU A 183 -27.80 0.05 27.79
C GLU A 183 -28.87 1.16 27.75
N GLY A 184 -28.47 2.40 27.44
CA GLY A 184 -29.29 3.61 27.38
C GLY A 184 -30.40 3.70 26.32
N GLY A 185 -30.85 2.57 25.76
CA GLY A 185 -32.05 2.53 24.89
C GLY A 185 -31.81 2.93 23.44
N LEU A 186 -30.67 2.56 22.85
CA LEU A 186 -30.43 2.74 21.42
C LEU A 186 -31.49 2.01 20.58
N PRO A 187 -32.02 2.65 19.51
CA PRO A 187 -32.91 1.97 18.59
C PRO A 187 -32.24 0.72 17.99
N VAL A 188 -32.99 -0.39 17.94
CA VAL A 188 -32.48 -1.70 17.49
C VAL A 188 -31.77 -1.63 16.13
N HIS A 189 -32.29 -0.83 15.20
CA HIS A 189 -31.70 -0.67 13.87
C HIS A 189 -30.31 0.00 13.91
N VAL A 190 -30.10 0.98 14.80
CA VAL A 190 -28.79 1.61 15.00
C VAL A 190 -27.81 0.60 15.58
N ARG A 191 -28.25 -0.17 16.57
CA ARG A 191 -27.42 -1.21 17.18
C ARG A 191 -26.96 -2.24 16.16
N VAL A 192 -27.90 -2.84 15.42
CA VAL A 192 -27.59 -3.85 14.38
C VAL A 192 -26.70 -3.27 13.28
N CYS A 193 -26.91 -2.01 12.88
CA CYS A 193 -26.03 -1.36 11.91
C CYS A 193 -24.62 -1.18 12.48
N GLY A 194 -24.49 -0.64 13.68
CA GLY A 194 -23.20 -0.43 14.34
C GLY A 194 -22.43 -1.74 14.58
N GLU A 195 -23.11 -2.81 14.99
CA GLU A 195 -22.54 -4.16 15.12
C GLU A 195 -21.94 -4.66 13.79
N LYS A 196 -22.62 -4.42 12.65
CA LYS A 196 -22.08 -4.76 11.32
C LYS A 196 -20.86 -3.91 10.97
N LEU A 197 -20.89 -2.62 11.31
CA LEU A 197 -19.79 -1.69 11.02
C LEU A 197 -18.49 -2.03 11.76
N LEU A 198 -18.54 -2.78 12.87
CA LEU A 198 -17.34 -3.24 13.58
C LEU A 198 -16.35 -3.99 12.68
N GLY A 199 -16.84 -4.70 11.66
CA GLY A 199 -16.01 -5.43 10.71
C GLY A 199 -15.17 -4.53 9.79
N HIS A 200 -15.51 -3.26 9.67
CA HIS A 200 -14.84 -2.30 8.78
C HIS A 200 -13.64 -1.59 9.43
N PHE A 201 -13.43 -1.78 10.73
CA PHE A 201 -12.28 -1.27 11.47
C PHE A 201 -11.24 -2.39 11.61
N SER A 202 -10.43 -2.55 10.56
CA SER A 202 -9.34 -3.54 10.54
C SER A 202 -8.15 -3.08 11.39
N ASN A 203 -7.37 -4.04 11.86
CA ASN A 203 -6.18 -3.83 12.68
C ASN A 203 -5.02 -4.70 12.16
N ASP A 204 -4.79 -4.81 10.86
CA ASP A 204 -3.74 -5.69 10.32
C ASP A 204 -2.49 -4.98 9.80
N ASN A 205 -2.49 -3.64 9.76
CA ASN A 205 -1.31 -2.83 9.50
C ASN A 205 -0.98 -1.89 10.69
N SER A 206 0.25 -1.36 10.74
CA SER A 206 0.68 -0.37 11.75
C SER A 206 -0.27 0.83 11.82
N SER A 207 -0.76 1.22 10.65
CA SER A 207 -1.76 2.25 10.41
C SER A 207 -3.18 1.67 10.49
N PRO A 208 -4.19 2.40 10.99
CA PRO A 208 -5.59 2.02 10.81
C PRO A 208 -5.94 1.93 9.34
N GLU A 209 -6.47 0.78 8.97
CA GLU A 209 -6.98 0.49 7.64
C GLU A 209 -8.50 0.33 7.75
N LEU A 210 -9.23 1.25 7.11
CA LEU A 210 -10.69 1.23 7.09
C LEU A 210 -11.17 1.19 5.65
N PHE A 211 -12.04 0.24 5.37
CA PHE A 211 -12.69 0.11 4.07
C PHE A 211 -14.16 0.55 4.13
N SER A 212 -14.71 0.90 2.96
CA SER A 212 -16.06 1.43 2.81
C SER A 212 -17.11 0.60 3.55
N PHE A 213 -18.04 1.29 4.22
CA PHE A 213 -19.17 0.66 4.93
C PHE A 213 -20.14 -0.03 3.98
N HIS A 214 -20.20 0.43 2.74
CA HIS A 214 -20.89 -0.21 1.64
C HIS A 214 -20.29 0.25 0.31
N PRO A 215 -20.31 -0.59 -0.74
CA PRO A 215 -19.97 -0.15 -2.07
C PRO A 215 -21.05 0.82 -2.59
N VAL A 216 -20.62 1.93 -3.17
CA VAL A 216 -21.50 2.86 -3.88
C VAL A 216 -21.76 2.37 -5.29
N LYS A 217 -22.87 2.79 -5.89
CA LYS A 217 -23.27 2.39 -7.24
C LYS A 217 -23.38 3.60 -8.17
N SER A 218 -22.94 3.44 -9.40
CA SER A 218 -23.21 4.40 -10.48
C SER A 218 -24.71 4.42 -10.81
N ASP A 219 -25.25 5.57 -11.19
CA ASP A 219 -26.63 5.64 -11.72
C ASP A 219 -26.62 5.42 -13.23
N ALA A 220 -27.75 4.99 -13.78
CA ALA A 220 -27.93 4.89 -15.22
C ALA A 220 -28.01 6.27 -15.92
N THR A 221 -28.30 7.33 -15.17
CA THR A 221 -28.63 8.67 -15.71
C THR A 221 -27.61 9.75 -15.38
N THR A 222 -26.78 9.59 -14.34
CA THR A 222 -25.72 10.53 -13.97
C THR A 222 -24.36 9.95 -14.38
N ALA A 223 -23.45 10.81 -14.81
CA ALA A 223 -22.20 10.39 -15.45
C ALA A 223 -21.08 10.00 -14.45
N GLY A 224 -21.37 9.85 -13.15
CA GLY A 224 -20.32 9.68 -12.16
C GLY A 224 -20.69 8.82 -10.95
N ILE A 225 -19.66 8.18 -10.39
CA ILE A 225 -19.69 7.44 -9.12
C ILE A 225 -18.91 8.19 -8.03
N GLY A 226 -18.12 9.20 -8.42
CA GLY A 226 -17.18 9.92 -7.58
C GLY A 226 -17.80 10.64 -6.40
N ASP A 227 -18.85 11.43 -6.62
CA ASP A 227 -19.53 12.17 -5.55
C ASP A 227 -20.03 11.25 -4.43
N LYS A 228 -20.59 10.09 -4.81
CA LYS A 228 -21.08 9.08 -3.86
C LYS A 228 -19.93 8.46 -3.08
N LEU A 229 -18.84 8.12 -3.76
CA LEU A 229 -17.65 7.53 -3.15
C LEU A 229 -16.98 8.51 -2.16
N ALA A 230 -16.89 9.77 -2.55
CA ALA A 230 -16.37 10.84 -1.70
C ALA A 230 -17.27 11.07 -0.48
N ALA A 231 -18.59 11.08 -0.65
CA ALA A 231 -19.55 11.21 0.45
C ALA A 231 -19.45 10.04 1.45
N GLU A 232 -19.32 8.81 0.96
CA GLU A 232 -19.10 7.62 1.82
C GLU A 232 -17.79 7.75 2.60
N SER A 233 -16.70 8.12 1.93
CA SER A 233 -15.38 8.30 2.54
C SER A 233 -15.38 9.38 3.64
N LEU A 234 -16.04 10.52 3.39
CA LEU A 234 -16.19 11.60 4.37
C LEU A 234 -17.07 11.17 5.56
N THR A 235 -18.14 10.43 5.30
CA THR A 235 -19.02 9.90 6.36
C THR A 235 -18.25 8.95 7.28
N ARG A 236 -17.46 8.05 6.69
CA ARG A 236 -16.59 7.14 7.43
C ARG A 236 -15.53 7.89 8.22
N PHE A 237 -14.88 8.90 7.63
CA PHE A 237 -13.90 9.72 8.34
C PHE A 237 -14.53 10.52 9.50
N LEU A 238 -15.72 11.08 9.31
CA LEU A 238 -16.47 11.76 10.37
C LEU A 238 -16.77 10.82 11.54
N LEU A 239 -17.25 9.60 11.26
CA LEU A 239 -17.47 8.60 12.29
C LEU A 239 -16.17 8.26 13.03
N THR A 240 -15.06 8.10 12.32
CA THR A 240 -13.74 7.90 12.93
C THR A 240 -13.37 9.02 13.90
N GLN A 241 -13.56 10.30 13.51
CA GLN A 241 -13.30 11.43 14.41
C GLN A 241 -14.24 11.43 15.63
N ALA A 242 -15.51 11.09 15.45
CA ALA A 242 -16.47 10.97 16.55
C ALA A 242 -16.07 9.85 17.52
N LEU A 243 -15.61 8.70 17.02
CA LEU A 243 -15.13 7.58 17.84
C LEU A 243 -13.85 7.93 18.61
N VAL A 244 -12.94 8.70 18.02
CA VAL A 244 -11.75 9.23 18.71
C VAL A 244 -12.16 10.15 19.86
N ALA A 245 -13.09 11.07 19.62
CA ALA A 245 -13.60 11.96 20.66
C ALA A 245 -14.32 11.18 21.76
N TYR A 246 -15.16 10.20 21.39
CA TYR A 246 -15.86 9.31 22.31
C TYR A 246 -14.86 8.56 23.21
N ALA A 247 -13.88 7.88 22.63
CA ALA A 247 -12.85 7.15 23.37
C ALA A 247 -12.03 8.07 24.28
N GLY A 248 -11.75 9.30 23.84
CA GLY A 248 -11.05 10.31 24.62
C GLY A 248 -11.67 10.57 25.98
N GLU A 249 -13.01 10.67 26.02
CA GLU A 249 -13.79 10.92 27.22
C GLU A 249 -14.19 9.63 27.94
N LYS A 250 -14.88 8.71 27.24
CA LYS A 250 -15.49 7.52 27.85
C LYS A 250 -14.48 6.50 28.35
N PHE A 251 -13.34 6.38 27.68
CA PHE A 251 -12.25 5.52 28.14
C PHE A 251 -11.21 6.27 28.98
N GLN A 252 -11.52 7.51 29.38
CA GLN A 252 -10.68 8.34 30.24
C GLN A 252 -9.24 8.54 29.71
N LEU A 253 -9.06 8.53 28.38
CA LEU A 253 -7.72 8.70 27.79
C LEU A 253 -7.15 10.08 28.17
N ARG A 254 -7.96 11.14 28.08
CA ARG A 254 -7.55 12.51 28.41
C ARG A 254 -7.20 12.68 29.88
N GLU A 255 -8.00 12.11 30.77
CA GLU A 255 -7.75 12.11 32.22
C GLU A 255 -6.43 11.39 32.56
N ASN A 256 -6.06 10.40 31.74
CA ASN A 256 -4.82 9.65 31.86
C ASN A 256 -3.68 10.18 30.97
N GLY A 257 -3.75 11.46 30.57
CA GLY A 257 -2.65 12.15 29.88
C GLY A 257 -2.45 11.78 28.41
N GLN A 258 -3.43 11.12 27.77
CA GLN A 258 -3.37 10.69 26.38
C GLN A 258 -4.42 11.39 25.52
N THR A 259 -3.99 12.01 24.42
CA THR A 259 -4.89 12.54 23.39
C THR A 259 -4.61 11.87 22.05
N VAL A 260 -5.63 11.24 21.47
CA VAL A 260 -5.51 10.52 20.20
C VAL A 260 -5.88 11.43 19.04
N LYS A 261 -5.14 11.34 17.93
CA LYS A 261 -5.54 11.92 16.64
C LYS A 261 -5.37 10.89 15.51
N VAL A 262 -6.30 10.93 14.56
CA VAL A 262 -6.30 10.11 13.35
C VAL A 262 -6.41 11.05 12.15
N PHE A 263 -5.52 10.91 11.17
CA PHE A 263 -5.42 11.85 10.05
C PHE A 263 -4.92 11.20 8.77
N PHE A 264 -5.14 11.88 7.63
CA PHE A 264 -4.58 11.48 6.34
C PHE A 264 -3.12 11.89 6.26
N SER A 265 -2.24 10.94 5.95
CA SER A 265 -0.85 11.20 5.59
C SER A 265 -0.34 10.03 4.78
N ALA A 266 0.35 10.30 3.67
CA ALA A 266 0.81 9.28 2.74
C ALA A 266 2.22 8.74 3.06
N THR A 267 3.02 9.53 3.76
CA THR A 267 4.42 9.20 4.05
C THR A 267 4.60 8.84 5.52
N PRO A 268 5.53 7.91 5.85
CA PRO A 268 5.90 7.61 7.21
C PRO A 268 6.33 8.89 7.94
N PRO A 269 5.85 9.13 9.18
CA PRO A 269 6.21 10.30 9.95
C PRO A 269 7.73 10.43 10.14
N SER A 270 8.22 11.67 10.14
CA SER A 270 9.66 11.97 10.25
C SER A 270 10.28 11.39 11.53
N ASP A 271 9.54 11.41 12.63
CA ASP A 271 10.02 10.89 13.90
C ASP A 271 10.03 9.35 13.95
N THR A 272 9.11 8.69 13.26
CA THR A 272 9.20 7.24 13.01
C THR A 272 10.46 6.90 12.20
N LYS A 273 10.78 7.70 11.16
CA LYS A 273 12.03 7.55 10.39
C LYS A 273 13.27 7.76 11.28
N ARG A 274 13.28 8.82 12.11
CA ARG A 274 14.37 9.09 13.06
C ARG A 274 14.58 7.96 14.07
N LEU A 275 13.48 7.39 14.60
CA LEU A 275 13.56 6.27 15.53
C LEU A 275 14.10 5.02 14.82
N ASN A 276 13.58 4.71 13.63
CA ASN A 276 14.04 3.59 12.80
C ASN A 276 15.56 3.63 12.54
N ASP A 277 16.13 4.81 12.35
CA ASP A 277 17.57 4.99 12.11
C ASP A 277 18.47 4.70 13.31
N VAL A 278 17.92 4.65 14.52
CA VAL A 278 18.68 4.43 15.76
C VAL A 278 18.39 3.10 16.45
N ILE A 279 17.39 2.35 15.99
CA ILE A 279 17.03 1.03 16.53
C ILE A 279 17.28 -0.10 15.54
N SER A 280 17.25 -1.33 16.04
CA SER A 280 17.33 -2.53 15.19
C SER A 280 15.99 -2.79 14.49
N ASP A 281 16.07 -3.43 13.32
CA ASP A 281 14.91 -3.86 12.53
C ASP A 281 13.95 -4.81 13.27
N ALA A 282 14.49 -5.70 14.12
CA ALA A 282 13.67 -6.56 14.96
C ALA A 282 12.87 -5.76 15.99
N PHE A 283 13.51 -4.77 16.62
CA PHE A 283 12.85 -3.93 17.61
C PHE A 283 11.84 -2.96 16.98
N TYR A 284 12.13 -2.42 15.78
CA TYR A 284 11.16 -1.63 15.03
C TYR A 284 9.84 -2.41 14.80
N ARG A 285 9.94 -3.67 14.36
CA ARG A 285 8.76 -4.53 14.22
C ARG A 285 8.05 -4.78 15.54
N GLU A 286 8.78 -4.99 16.63
CA GLU A 286 8.18 -5.18 17.95
C GLU A 286 7.33 -3.97 18.38
N LEU A 287 7.80 -2.75 18.06
CA LEU A 287 7.10 -1.52 18.42
C LEU A 287 5.90 -1.21 17.52
N PHE A 288 6.02 -1.40 16.20
CA PHE A 288 5.05 -0.86 15.24
C PHE A 288 4.22 -1.91 14.51
N MET A 289 4.63 -3.18 14.49
CA MET A 289 3.85 -4.21 13.77
C MET A 289 2.53 -4.45 14.49
N SER A 290 1.43 -4.41 13.73
CA SER A 290 0.11 -4.57 14.32
C SER A 290 -0.11 -5.97 14.92
N PRO A 291 -0.80 -6.08 16.06
CA PRO A 291 -1.15 -7.37 16.66
C PRO A 291 -2.25 -8.13 15.91
N CYS A 292 -2.87 -7.55 14.88
CA CYS A 292 -3.91 -8.21 14.08
C CYS A 292 -5.11 -8.67 14.93
N LEU A 293 -5.55 -7.81 15.86
CA LEU A 293 -6.69 -8.09 16.75
C LEU A 293 -8.04 -8.04 16.05
N SER A 294 -8.15 -7.36 14.90
CA SER A 294 -9.39 -7.23 14.12
C SER A 294 -9.12 -7.50 12.64
N GLY A 295 -10.16 -7.91 11.91
CA GLY A 295 -10.14 -8.17 10.46
C GLY A 295 -9.90 -9.64 10.07
N TRP A 296 -9.35 -10.45 10.97
CA TRP A 296 -8.95 -11.84 10.68
C TRP A 296 -9.37 -12.80 11.80
N ASP A 297 -9.78 -14.02 11.43
CA ASP A 297 -10.16 -15.06 12.39
C ASP A 297 -8.96 -15.60 13.17
N ARG A 298 -7.82 -15.79 12.47
CA ARG A 298 -6.55 -16.27 13.04
C ARG A 298 -5.50 -15.15 13.02
N GLY A 299 -5.61 -14.25 14.00
CA GLY A 299 -4.80 -13.02 14.04
C GLY A 299 -3.29 -13.26 14.15
N GLU A 300 -2.84 -14.32 14.84
CA GLU A 300 -1.40 -14.62 14.99
C GLU A 300 -0.76 -15.06 13.67
N GLU A 301 -1.49 -15.82 12.85
CA GLU A 301 -1.05 -16.18 11.50
C GLU A 301 -0.91 -14.94 10.61
N LYS A 302 -1.88 -14.01 10.68
CA LYS A 302 -1.81 -12.73 9.97
C LYS A 302 -0.63 -11.87 10.45
N LYS A 303 -0.38 -11.81 11.76
CA LYS A 303 0.79 -11.12 12.34
C LYS A 303 2.11 -11.73 11.85
N ALA A 304 2.19 -13.06 11.79
CA ALA A 304 3.35 -13.76 11.24
C ALA A 304 3.56 -13.45 9.74
N TYR A 305 2.47 -13.38 8.97
CA TYR A 305 2.47 -12.93 7.58
C TYR A 305 2.98 -11.48 7.43
N MET A 306 2.54 -10.55 8.27
CA MET A 306 3.04 -9.16 8.25
C MET A 306 4.55 -9.10 8.56
N SER A 307 5.04 -9.94 9.48
CA SER A 307 6.48 -10.06 9.75
C SER A 307 7.28 -10.46 8.50
N ILE A 308 6.74 -11.35 7.66
CA ILE A 308 7.35 -11.74 6.38
C ILE A 308 7.39 -10.53 5.44
N CYS A 309 6.30 -9.78 5.32
CA CYS A 309 6.22 -8.59 4.46
C CYS A 309 7.31 -7.57 4.80
N HIS A 310 7.49 -7.25 6.09
CA HIS A 310 8.56 -6.35 6.54
C HIS A 310 9.95 -6.88 6.17
N LYS A 311 10.23 -8.17 6.41
CA LYS A 311 11.53 -8.78 6.10
C LYS A 311 11.86 -8.75 4.61
N VAL A 312 10.86 -9.01 3.76
CA VAL A 312 11.01 -9.01 2.30
C VAL A 312 11.35 -7.60 1.80
N LEU A 313 10.67 -6.56 2.28
CA LEU A 313 10.96 -5.18 1.90
C LEU A 313 12.37 -4.75 2.31
N SER A 314 12.77 -5.03 3.55
CA SER A 314 14.13 -4.77 4.03
C SER A 314 15.19 -5.47 3.17
N ARG A 315 14.99 -6.77 2.87
CA ARG A 315 15.91 -7.54 2.02
C ARG A 315 15.94 -7.01 0.59
N SER A 316 14.79 -6.66 0.02
CA SER A 316 14.73 -6.17 -1.35
C SER A 316 15.45 -4.83 -1.50
N GLN A 317 15.35 -3.93 -0.52
CA GLN A 317 16.07 -2.66 -0.57
C GLN A 317 17.61 -2.86 -0.61
N LEU A 318 18.12 -3.88 0.09
CA LEU A 318 19.53 -4.25 -0.01
C LEU A 318 19.89 -4.80 -1.40
N ASN A 319 19.03 -5.65 -1.97
CA ASN A 319 19.22 -6.17 -3.32
C ASN A 319 19.13 -5.08 -4.41
N ALA A 320 18.38 -3.99 -4.16
CA ALA A 320 18.29 -2.85 -5.05
C ALA A 320 19.67 -2.18 -5.27
N VAL A 321 20.52 -2.14 -4.24
CA VAL A 321 21.89 -1.59 -4.32
C VAL A 321 22.73 -2.33 -5.35
N THR A 322 22.66 -3.66 -5.37
CA THR A 322 23.36 -4.49 -6.36
C THR A 322 22.91 -4.17 -7.78
N LYS A 323 21.59 -4.05 -7.99
CA LYS A 323 21.04 -3.68 -9.30
C LYS A 323 21.44 -2.27 -9.75
N LEU A 324 21.55 -1.32 -8.81
CA LEU A 324 22.05 0.03 -9.11
C LEU A 324 23.52 0.04 -9.55
N LYS A 325 24.33 -0.86 -8.98
CA LYS A 325 25.72 -1.07 -9.40
C LYS A 325 25.80 -1.68 -10.79
N GLU A 326 25.03 -2.74 -11.06
CA GLU A 326 24.94 -3.38 -12.38
C GLU A 326 24.43 -2.41 -13.46
N ALA A 327 23.50 -1.52 -13.10
CA ALA A 327 23.00 -0.48 -13.98
C ALA A 327 24.03 0.65 -14.23
N GLY A 328 25.19 0.67 -13.58
CA GLY A 328 26.19 1.73 -13.71
C GLY A 328 25.71 3.08 -13.16
N ILE A 329 24.81 3.06 -12.17
CA ILE A 329 24.37 4.25 -11.44
C ILE A 329 25.29 4.48 -10.24
N ILE A 330 25.58 3.42 -9.50
CA ILE A 330 26.61 3.39 -8.46
C ILE A 330 27.92 2.95 -9.11
N ASN A 331 28.86 3.88 -9.23
CA ASN A 331 30.14 3.66 -9.90
C ASN A 331 31.31 3.39 -8.92
N SER A 332 31.05 3.43 -7.62
CA SER A 332 32.07 3.28 -6.58
C SER A 332 31.67 2.20 -5.58
N ASN A 333 32.66 1.66 -4.84
CA ASN A 333 32.39 0.76 -3.72
C ASN A 333 32.08 1.52 -2.41
N LEU A 334 32.12 2.85 -2.43
CA LEU A 334 31.66 3.69 -1.32
C LEU A 334 30.16 3.92 -1.49
N VAL A 335 29.38 3.21 -0.68
CA VAL A 335 27.91 3.26 -0.67
C VAL A 335 27.46 3.43 0.77
N VAL A 336 26.47 4.27 1.00
CA VAL A 336 25.80 4.34 2.29
C VAL A 336 24.88 3.15 2.39
N LEU A 337 25.28 2.12 3.13
CA LEU A 337 24.43 0.94 3.32
C LEU A 337 23.05 1.39 3.84
N PRO A 338 21.95 1.00 3.16
CA PRO A 338 20.61 1.23 3.66
C PRO A 338 20.47 0.64 5.06
N ASN A 339 19.62 1.26 5.87
CA ASN A 339 19.23 0.64 7.13
C ASN A 339 18.60 -0.73 6.83
N THR A 340 18.89 -1.73 7.66
CA THR A 340 18.27 -3.05 7.54
C THR A 340 16.79 -3.02 7.94
N SER A 341 16.33 -1.93 8.56
CA SER A 341 14.92 -1.70 8.83
C SER A 341 14.30 -0.69 7.89
N ASN A 342 13.11 -1.03 7.40
CA ASN A 342 12.38 -0.24 6.43
C ASN A 342 10.98 0.14 6.96
N VAL A 343 10.68 1.44 6.88
CA VAL A 343 9.41 2.06 7.27
C VAL A 343 8.31 1.99 6.19
N SER A 344 8.58 1.36 5.05
CA SER A 344 7.74 1.43 3.85
C SER A 344 6.33 0.88 4.01
N LEU A 345 6.09 -0.01 4.99
CA LEU A 345 4.73 -0.47 5.29
C LEU A 345 3.88 0.56 6.02
N ALA A 346 4.48 1.67 6.46
CA ALA A 346 3.78 2.87 6.91
C ALA A 346 3.57 3.89 5.76
N ASN A 347 3.88 3.54 4.51
CA ASN A 347 3.47 4.33 3.33
C ASN A 347 1.99 4.13 3.08
N ASN A 348 1.19 4.97 3.70
CA ASN A 348 -0.25 4.88 3.64
C ASN A 348 -0.79 5.42 2.32
N GLY A 349 -1.78 4.76 1.73
CA GLY A 349 -2.48 5.23 0.55
C GLY A 349 -3.99 5.21 0.68
N THR A 350 -4.63 5.61 -0.41
CA THR A 350 -6.04 5.29 -0.65
C THR A 350 -6.13 4.28 -1.78
N HIS A 351 -6.78 3.16 -1.54
CA HIS A 351 -7.07 2.18 -2.57
C HIS A 351 -8.52 2.37 -3.04
N VAL A 352 -8.72 2.49 -4.35
CA VAL A 352 -10.06 2.60 -4.95
C VAL A 352 -10.33 1.33 -5.75
N SER A 353 -11.34 0.58 -5.33
CA SER A 353 -11.79 -0.62 -6.01
C SER A 353 -13.06 -0.33 -6.79
N MET A 354 -13.09 -0.71 -8.07
CA MET A 354 -14.27 -0.67 -8.92
C MET A 354 -14.71 -2.09 -9.27
N GLY A 355 -16.02 -2.36 -9.19
CA GLY A 355 -16.64 -3.63 -9.55
C GLY A 355 -17.64 -3.45 -10.68
N SER A 356 -17.91 -4.53 -11.41
CA SER A 356 -18.99 -4.62 -12.42
C SER A 356 -20.05 -5.58 -11.94
N LEU A 357 -21.31 -5.13 -11.84
CA LEU A 357 -22.44 -5.97 -11.46
C LEU A 357 -22.69 -7.08 -12.50
N LYS A 358 -22.53 -6.75 -13.78
CA LYS A 358 -22.69 -7.65 -14.92
C LYS A 358 -21.64 -8.76 -14.91
N LEU A 359 -20.36 -8.41 -14.82
CA LEU A 359 -19.28 -9.41 -14.75
C LEU A 359 -19.43 -10.28 -13.51
N THR A 360 -19.69 -9.66 -12.35
CA THR A 360 -19.90 -10.37 -11.09
C THR A 360 -21.09 -11.33 -11.17
N GLY A 361 -22.21 -10.90 -11.75
CA GLY A 361 -23.41 -11.73 -11.91
C GLY A 361 -23.20 -12.91 -12.86
N LEU A 362 -22.45 -12.71 -13.95
CA LEU A 362 -22.11 -13.79 -14.88
C LEU A 362 -21.13 -14.79 -14.26
N MET A 363 -20.10 -14.32 -13.55
CA MET A 363 -19.15 -15.19 -12.84
C MET A 363 -19.81 -15.97 -11.68
N ALA A 364 -20.81 -15.38 -11.02
CA ALA A 364 -21.58 -16.05 -9.98
C ALA A 364 -22.53 -17.13 -10.53
N ASN A 365 -22.90 -17.05 -11.81
CA ASN A 365 -23.77 -18.02 -12.46
C ASN A 365 -22.95 -18.99 -13.30
N GLU A 366 -22.73 -20.20 -12.79
CA GLU A 366 -21.99 -21.26 -13.50
C GLU A 366 -22.57 -21.58 -14.89
N ALA A 367 -23.87 -21.37 -15.11
CA ALA A 367 -24.51 -21.60 -16.40
C ALA A 367 -24.25 -20.49 -17.44
N SER A 368 -23.59 -19.38 -17.06
CA SER A 368 -23.24 -18.29 -17.98
C SER A 368 -22.18 -18.70 -19.00
N GLY A 369 -21.32 -19.68 -18.65
CA GLY A 369 -20.17 -20.09 -19.43
C GLY A 369 -18.94 -19.17 -19.30
N LEU A 370 -19.01 -18.08 -18.51
CA LEU A 370 -17.86 -17.20 -18.26
C LEU A 370 -16.91 -17.87 -17.25
N THR A 371 -15.63 -17.99 -17.60
CA THR A 371 -14.65 -18.71 -16.76
C THR A 371 -13.64 -17.76 -16.11
N PRO A 372 -12.93 -18.20 -15.04
CA PRO A 372 -11.81 -17.45 -14.47
C PRO A 372 -10.69 -17.14 -15.48
N ALA A 373 -10.52 -17.98 -16.50
CA ALA A 373 -9.55 -17.75 -17.56
C ALA A 373 -9.98 -16.58 -18.47
N ASP A 374 -11.28 -16.43 -18.75
CA ASP A 374 -11.83 -15.31 -19.51
C ASP A 374 -11.71 -13.99 -18.74
N GLU A 375 -12.01 -14.02 -17.43
CA GLU A 375 -11.82 -12.88 -16.52
C GLU A 375 -10.34 -12.45 -16.49
N LYS A 376 -9.41 -13.40 -16.38
CA LYS A 376 -7.96 -13.11 -16.41
C LYS A 376 -7.53 -12.54 -17.75
N PHE A 377 -7.97 -13.13 -18.86
CA PHE A 377 -7.59 -12.71 -20.21
C PHE A 377 -8.01 -11.26 -20.50
N THR A 378 -9.27 -10.92 -20.22
CA THR A 378 -9.81 -9.57 -20.44
C THR A 378 -9.32 -8.57 -19.40
N GLY A 379 -9.23 -8.98 -18.14
CA GLY A 379 -8.75 -8.17 -17.02
C GLY A 379 -7.31 -7.72 -17.20
N ASP A 380 -6.40 -8.62 -17.60
CA ASP A 380 -5.01 -8.27 -17.85
C ASP A 380 -4.85 -7.27 -18.99
N LEU A 381 -5.60 -7.47 -20.08
CA LEU A 381 -5.56 -6.54 -21.21
C LEU A 381 -6.10 -5.16 -20.80
N ALA A 382 -7.14 -5.12 -19.98
CA ALA A 382 -7.68 -3.89 -19.43
C ALA A 382 -6.62 -3.17 -18.57
N ILE A 383 -5.91 -3.88 -17.68
CA ILE A 383 -4.81 -3.32 -16.88
C ILE A 383 -3.69 -2.76 -17.77
N LYS A 384 -3.30 -3.49 -18.83
CA LYS A 384 -2.27 -3.04 -19.78
C LYS A 384 -2.65 -1.74 -20.47
N ILE A 385 -3.91 -1.59 -20.88
CA ILE A 385 -4.43 -0.33 -21.42
C ILE A 385 -4.38 0.75 -20.33
N TRP A 386 -4.84 0.43 -19.12
CA TRP A 386 -4.93 1.32 -17.97
C TRP A 386 -3.58 1.98 -17.61
N GLU A 387 -2.48 1.23 -17.66
CA GLU A 387 -1.16 1.72 -17.26
C GLU A 387 -0.69 2.94 -18.08
N HIS A 388 -1.24 3.18 -19.28
CA HIS A 388 -0.93 4.35 -20.10
C HIS A 388 -1.56 5.65 -19.59
N PHE A 389 -2.63 5.54 -18.79
CA PHE A 389 -3.40 6.67 -18.28
C PHE A 389 -3.04 7.03 -16.82
N LEU A 390 -2.22 6.21 -16.16
CA LEU A 390 -1.72 6.48 -14.80
C LEU A 390 -1.15 7.89 -14.57
N PRO A 391 -0.43 8.52 -15.54
CA PRO A 391 0.07 9.89 -15.37
C PRO A 391 -1.03 10.95 -15.18
N LEU A 392 -2.27 10.67 -15.56
CA LEU A 392 -3.40 11.59 -15.35
C LEU A 392 -3.82 11.69 -13.88
N PHE A 393 -3.30 10.80 -13.02
CA PHE A 393 -3.69 10.74 -11.61
C PHE A 393 -2.61 11.26 -10.68
N ALA A 394 -1.38 10.78 -10.85
CA ALA A 394 -0.25 11.19 -10.02
C ALA A 394 -0.08 12.71 -10.12
N THR A 395 -0.02 13.39 -8.96
CA THR A 395 0.16 14.85 -8.83
C THR A 395 -0.99 15.72 -9.36
N THR A 396 -2.00 15.13 -10.00
CA THR A 396 -3.20 15.83 -10.50
C THR A 396 -4.33 15.76 -9.49
N TYR A 397 -4.61 14.56 -8.97
CA TYR A 397 -5.69 14.33 -8.01
C TYR A 397 -5.17 14.04 -6.60
N SER A 398 -4.05 13.33 -6.50
CA SER A 398 -3.41 13.03 -5.22
C SER A 398 -1.91 13.29 -5.29
N ALA A 399 -1.32 13.65 -4.16
CA ALA A 399 0.11 13.87 -4.04
C ALA A 399 0.61 13.51 -2.63
N ALA A 400 1.92 13.36 -2.50
CA ALA A 400 2.62 13.28 -1.22
C ALA A 400 3.90 14.12 -1.31
N PRO A 401 3.78 15.45 -1.26
CA PRO A 401 4.91 16.32 -1.49
C PRO A 401 6.03 16.07 -0.47
N HIS A 402 7.25 15.89 -0.96
CA HIS A 402 8.40 15.56 -0.13
C HIS A 402 9.63 16.36 -0.53
N ARG A 403 10.34 16.91 0.46
CA ARG A 403 11.60 17.61 0.24
C ARG A 403 12.76 16.72 0.60
N LEU A 404 13.65 16.52 -0.36
CA LEU A 404 14.95 15.92 -0.13
C LEU A 404 16.01 17.01 -0.05
N GLU A 405 16.85 16.92 0.96
CA GLU A 405 18.07 17.73 1.04
C GLU A 405 19.20 17.09 0.21
N PHE A 406 20.30 17.82 0.05
CA PHE A 406 21.43 17.32 -0.73
C PHE A 406 22.01 16.03 -0.16
N GLU A 407 22.16 15.96 1.18
CA GLU A 407 22.73 14.79 1.86
C GLU A 407 21.87 13.53 1.77
N ASP A 408 20.59 13.66 1.41
CA ASP A 408 19.68 12.52 1.26
C ASP A 408 19.68 11.98 -0.17
N PHE A 409 20.30 12.69 -1.11
CA PHE A 409 20.28 12.40 -2.54
C PHE A 409 21.27 11.30 -2.99
N HIS A 410 21.51 10.32 -2.12
CA HIS A 410 22.31 9.12 -2.42
C HIS A 410 21.49 8.15 -3.28
N PRO A 411 21.98 7.69 -4.46
CA PRO A 411 21.18 6.88 -5.39
C PRO A 411 20.55 5.63 -4.75
N GLU A 412 21.26 4.97 -3.84
CA GLU A 412 20.79 3.81 -3.07
C GLU A 412 19.65 4.11 -2.09
N ARG A 413 19.45 5.39 -1.74
CA ARG A 413 18.32 5.87 -0.94
C ARG A 413 17.20 6.38 -1.84
N VAL A 414 17.51 7.31 -2.73
CA VAL A 414 16.48 8.03 -3.51
C VAL A 414 15.80 7.19 -4.57
N LEU A 415 16.49 6.21 -5.15
CA LEU A 415 15.88 5.33 -6.15
C LEU A 415 15.11 4.18 -5.50
N GLY A 416 15.20 4.02 -4.18
CA GLY A 416 14.36 3.11 -3.39
C GLY A 416 14.17 1.74 -4.05
N PHE A 417 12.91 1.45 -4.39
CA PHE A 417 12.51 0.18 -5.01
C PHE A 417 12.48 0.20 -6.54
N LEU A 418 12.67 1.36 -7.19
CA LEU A 418 12.67 1.50 -8.65
C LEU A 418 13.57 0.50 -9.40
N PRO A 419 14.73 0.04 -8.86
CA PRO A 419 15.53 -1.00 -9.51
C PRO A 419 14.81 -2.36 -9.70
N HIS A 420 13.71 -2.58 -9.00
CA HIS A 420 12.86 -3.77 -9.15
C HIS A 420 11.62 -3.52 -10.01
N GLU A 421 11.35 -2.26 -10.36
CA GLU A 421 10.14 -1.82 -11.06
C GLU A 421 10.44 -1.35 -12.49
N LEU A 422 11.70 -1.03 -12.78
CA LEU A 422 12.16 -0.54 -14.07
C LEU A 422 13.42 -1.25 -14.54
N VAL A 423 13.57 -1.39 -15.86
CA VAL A 423 14.81 -1.88 -16.47
C VAL A 423 15.94 -0.86 -16.32
N ALA A 424 17.19 -1.34 -16.27
CA ALA A 424 18.38 -0.52 -16.06
C ALA A 424 18.52 0.67 -17.03
N THR A 425 18.02 0.54 -18.27
CA THR A 425 18.04 1.64 -19.25
C THR A 425 17.14 2.81 -18.82
N HIS A 426 15.87 2.56 -18.49
CA HIS A 426 14.96 3.61 -18.04
C HIS A 426 15.38 4.16 -16.68
N LEU A 427 15.86 3.31 -15.77
CA LEU A 427 16.37 3.74 -14.47
C LEU A 427 17.54 4.75 -14.61
N ARG A 428 18.52 4.46 -15.48
CA ARG A 428 19.61 5.42 -15.79
C ARG A 428 19.10 6.73 -16.38
N MET A 429 18.10 6.64 -17.26
CA MET A 429 17.50 7.81 -17.92
C MET A 429 16.78 8.72 -16.93
N ILE A 430 15.97 8.13 -16.03
CA ILE A 430 15.33 8.82 -14.91
C ILE A 430 16.39 9.46 -14.03
N TRP A 431 17.38 8.69 -13.57
CA TRP A 431 18.43 9.20 -12.69
C TRP A 431 19.19 10.40 -13.29
N ARG A 432 19.54 10.31 -14.58
CA ARG A 432 20.20 11.42 -15.30
C ARG A 432 19.32 12.67 -15.34
N ARG A 433 18.03 12.52 -15.60
CA ARG A 433 17.07 13.65 -15.65
C ARG A 433 16.81 14.22 -14.27
N TRP A 434 16.73 13.36 -13.25
CA TRP A 434 16.50 13.76 -11.88
C TRP A 434 17.65 14.59 -11.33
N LYS A 435 18.91 14.17 -11.53
CA LYS A 435 20.08 15.00 -11.17
C LYS A 435 20.06 16.38 -11.84
N LYS A 436 19.55 16.48 -13.07
CA LYS A 436 19.39 17.76 -13.77
C LYS A 436 18.26 18.60 -13.14
N LYS A 437 17.12 18.00 -12.80
CA LYS A 437 16.00 18.65 -12.12
C LYS A 437 16.43 19.23 -10.77
N ALA A 438 17.15 18.44 -9.98
CA ALA A 438 17.67 18.78 -8.66
C ALA A 438 18.83 19.80 -8.68
N LYS A 439 19.29 20.24 -9.87
CA LYS A 439 20.37 21.23 -10.05
C LYS A 439 21.65 20.90 -9.26
N LEU A 440 21.99 19.63 -9.17
CA LEU A 440 23.12 19.13 -8.38
C LEU A 440 24.45 19.29 -9.12
N LYS A 441 24.91 20.53 -9.32
CA LYS A 441 26.13 20.82 -10.09
C LYS A 441 27.12 21.69 -9.34
N ILE A 442 28.39 21.32 -9.44
CA ILE A 442 29.54 22.13 -9.05
C ILE A 442 30.41 22.31 -10.28
N MET A 443 30.73 23.56 -10.65
CA MET A 443 31.57 23.89 -11.81
C MET A 443 31.14 23.16 -13.11
N GLY A 444 29.82 23.01 -13.32
CA GLY A 444 29.23 22.36 -14.50
C GLY A 444 29.14 20.83 -14.43
N GLN A 445 29.84 20.18 -13.50
CA GLN A 445 29.81 18.74 -13.28
C GLN A 445 28.72 18.35 -12.28
N ALA A 446 27.99 17.27 -12.57
CA ALA A 446 26.97 16.78 -11.65
C ALA A 446 27.62 16.09 -10.45
N LEU A 447 27.29 16.51 -9.24
CA LEU A 447 27.76 15.90 -8.00
C LEU A 447 26.58 15.39 -7.19
N THR A 448 26.59 14.11 -6.85
CA THR A 448 25.70 13.51 -5.86
C THR A 448 26.46 13.36 -4.55
N PRO A 449 25.79 13.32 -3.39
CA PRO A 449 26.46 12.98 -2.14
C PRO A 449 27.13 11.61 -2.26
N PHE A 450 28.21 11.43 -1.51
CA PHE A 450 29.06 10.23 -1.60
C PHE A 450 29.74 9.89 -0.28
N GLY A 451 29.62 10.74 0.74
CA GLY A 451 30.37 10.63 1.98
C GLY A 451 29.48 10.48 3.21
N PRO A 452 30.09 10.60 4.40
CA PRO A 452 29.33 10.77 5.63
C PRO A 452 28.51 12.06 5.61
N VAL A 453 27.33 12.04 6.25
CA VAL A 453 26.36 13.15 6.26
C VAL A 453 26.97 14.51 6.62
N TRP A 454 27.94 14.57 7.55
CA TRP A 454 28.59 15.82 7.92
C TRP A 454 29.40 16.45 6.78
N LEU A 455 30.03 15.61 5.94
CA LEU A 455 30.82 16.04 4.79
C LEU A 455 29.87 16.51 3.68
N ASP A 456 28.81 15.75 3.41
CA ASP A 456 27.80 16.11 2.42
C ASP A 456 27.12 17.45 2.78
N ARG A 457 26.83 17.70 4.07
CA ARG A 457 26.29 18.99 4.55
C ARG A 457 27.25 20.16 4.37
N LEU A 458 28.54 19.94 4.57
CA LEU A 458 29.55 20.96 4.34
C LEU A 458 29.63 21.32 2.85
N ILE A 459 29.66 20.30 1.98
CA ILE A 459 29.64 20.49 0.52
C ILE A 459 28.35 21.21 0.10
N ALA A 460 27.19 20.77 0.61
CA ALA A 460 25.91 21.40 0.33
C ALA A 460 25.91 22.88 0.68
N SER A 461 26.43 23.24 1.86
CA SER A 461 26.53 24.61 2.33
C SER A 461 27.50 25.43 1.49
N ALA A 462 28.70 24.91 1.22
CA ALA A 462 29.74 25.60 0.44
C ALA A 462 29.31 25.90 -1.01
N PHE A 463 28.50 25.02 -1.61
CA PHE A 463 28.07 25.13 -3.00
C PHE A 463 26.58 25.44 -3.17
N CYS A 464 25.87 25.75 -2.08
CA CYS A 464 24.42 26.03 -2.06
C CYS A 464 23.56 24.93 -2.73
N LEU A 465 23.93 23.66 -2.56
CA LEU A 465 23.19 22.53 -3.09
C LEU A 465 22.02 22.22 -2.15
N LYS A 466 20.79 22.31 -2.67
CA LYS A 466 19.55 22.24 -1.88
C LYS A 466 18.81 20.90 -1.94
N GLY A 467 19.26 19.97 -2.79
CA GLY A 467 18.50 18.76 -3.13
C GLY A 467 17.33 19.05 -4.08
N ASP A 468 16.19 18.39 -3.85
CA ASP A 468 15.03 18.44 -4.77
C ASP A 468 13.70 18.37 -4.04
N PHE A 469 12.67 18.94 -4.66
CA PHE A 469 11.29 18.82 -4.22
C PHE A 469 10.53 17.83 -5.11
N ILE A 470 10.01 16.78 -4.51
CA ILE A 470 9.29 15.70 -5.17
C ILE A 470 7.78 15.93 -5.00
N PRO A 471 7.01 16.02 -6.09
CA PRO A 471 5.56 16.13 -6.02
C PRO A 471 4.87 14.98 -5.28
N ASP A 472 5.29 13.73 -5.53
CA ASP A 472 4.77 12.57 -4.83
C ASP A 472 5.90 11.61 -4.44
N GLY A 473 6.38 11.75 -3.20
CA GLY A 473 7.42 10.92 -2.61
C GLY A 473 6.95 9.51 -2.23
N ARG A 474 5.65 9.32 -1.96
CA ARG A 474 5.12 8.00 -1.59
C ARG A 474 5.36 7.02 -2.73
N LEU A 475 5.02 7.41 -3.97
CA LEU A 475 5.10 6.55 -5.16
C LEU A 475 6.50 6.08 -5.56
N ILE A 476 7.55 6.51 -4.86
CA ILE A 476 8.93 6.07 -5.08
C ILE A 476 9.57 5.43 -3.83
N ASP A 477 8.92 5.56 -2.66
CA ASP A 477 9.44 5.12 -1.35
C ASP A 477 8.88 3.75 -0.92
N TYR A 478 8.10 3.06 -1.77
CA TYR A 478 7.65 1.66 -1.57
C TYR A 478 7.44 0.93 -2.91
N PHE A 479 7.19 -0.38 -2.86
CA PHE A 479 6.78 -1.16 -4.04
C PHE A 479 5.40 -0.71 -4.55
N THR A 480 5.38 -0.05 -5.68
CA THR A 480 4.14 0.30 -6.40
C THR A 480 3.78 -0.78 -7.43
N SER A 481 4.77 -1.27 -8.18
CA SER A 481 4.57 -2.31 -9.21
C SER A 481 5.86 -3.04 -9.55
N VAL A 482 5.97 -4.29 -9.12
CA VAL A 482 7.13 -5.12 -9.48
C VAL A 482 7.11 -5.43 -10.99
N MET A 483 8.30 -5.52 -11.57
CA MET A 483 8.49 -5.80 -12.98
C MET A 483 8.46 -7.31 -13.27
N SER A 484 7.96 -7.68 -14.45
CA SER A 484 8.02 -9.06 -14.94
C SER A 484 9.46 -9.53 -15.16
N THR A 485 9.65 -10.85 -15.17
CA THR A 485 10.85 -11.48 -15.73
C THR A 485 10.68 -11.68 -17.24
N PHE A 486 11.74 -12.13 -17.92
CA PHE A 486 11.64 -12.44 -19.36
C PHE A 486 10.74 -13.65 -19.65
N GLU A 487 10.64 -14.59 -18.71
CA GLU A 487 9.86 -15.83 -18.86
C GLU A 487 8.45 -15.73 -18.26
N SER A 488 8.28 -14.92 -17.21
CA SER A 488 7.05 -14.86 -16.42
C SER A 488 6.44 -13.45 -16.39
N PRO A 489 5.74 -13.03 -17.46
CA PRO A 489 4.90 -11.82 -17.44
C PRO A 489 3.64 -12.03 -16.59
N ALA A 490 3.28 -11.05 -15.75
CA ALA A 490 2.08 -11.15 -14.90
C ALA A 490 0.75 -10.82 -15.62
N LEU A 491 0.81 -10.12 -16.76
CA LEU A 491 -0.35 -9.57 -17.47
C LEU A 491 -0.54 -10.18 -18.86
N ASP A 492 -0.10 -11.43 -19.07
CA ASP A 492 -0.16 -12.11 -20.37
C ASP A 492 -1.52 -12.75 -20.68
N GLY A 493 -2.52 -12.58 -19.81
CA GLY A 493 -3.86 -13.14 -19.95
C GLY A 493 -3.95 -14.64 -19.71
N ARG A 494 -2.84 -15.32 -19.36
CA ARG A 494 -2.86 -16.75 -19.02
C ARG A 494 -3.17 -16.93 -17.53
N PRO A 495 -3.86 -18.01 -17.14
CA PRO A 495 -3.96 -18.42 -15.75
C PRO A 495 -2.57 -18.56 -15.10
N ASP A 496 -2.52 -18.33 -13.79
CA ASP A 496 -1.34 -18.50 -12.92
C ASP A 496 -0.10 -17.67 -13.29
N SER A 497 -0.23 -16.68 -14.17
CA SER A 497 0.88 -15.81 -14.58
C SER A 497 1.50 -15.02 -13.43
N GLU A 498 0.67 -14.57 -12.50
CA GLU A 498 1.11 -13.93 -11.25
C GLU A 498 1.94 -14.86 -10.38
N ASP A 499 1.53 -16.13 -10.22
CA ASP A 499 2.24 -17.07 -9.36
C ASP A 499 3.57 -17.52 -9.97
N ARG A 500 3.64 -17.67 -11.30
CA ARG A 500 4.92 -17.87 -12.01
C ARG A 500 5.89 -16.72 -11.76
N LEU A 501 5.42 -15.47 -11.89
CA LEU A 501 6.26 -14.31 -11.62
C LEU A 501 6.70 -14.25 -10.14
N LYS A 502 5.80 -14.52 -9.20
CA LYS A 502 6.13 -14.52 -7.77
C LYS A 502 7.22 -15.54 -7.43
N LYS A 503 7.18 -16.71 -8.06
CA LYS A 503 8.21 -17.74 -7.92
C LYS A 503 9.56 -17.23 -8.42
N ASP A 504 9.61 -16.72 -9.66
CA ASP A 504 10.85 -16.17 -10.23
C ASP A 504 11.43 -15.04 -9.36
N LEU A 505 10.59 -14.12 -8.89
CA LEU A 505 11.02 -13.00 -8.04
C LEU A 505 11.51 -13.46 -6.66
N THR A 506 10.99 -14.57 -6.17
CA THR A 506 11.45 -15.19 -4.91
C THR A 506 12.82 -15.81 -5.10
N GLU A 507 13.06 -16.52 -6.20
CA GLU A 507 14.37 -17.07 -6.57
C GLU A 507 15.42 -15.97 -6.76
N LEU A 508 15.03 -14.80 -7.28
CA LEU A 508 15.87 -13.61 -7.38
C LEU A 508 16.07 -12.86 -6.05
N GLY A 509 15.46 -13.33 -4.95
CA GLY A 509 15.54 -12.71 -3.63
C GLY A 509 14.81 -11.35 -3.50
N VAL A 510 14.00 -10.98 -4.49
CA VAL A 510 13.26 -9.71 -4.55
C VAL A 510 11.94 -9.78 -3.79
N PHE A 511 11.27 -10.93 -3.82
CA PHE A 511 9.90 -11.08 -3.31
C PHE A 511 9.72 -12.38 -2.49
N ASP A 512 8.50 -12.63 -2.02
CA ASP A 512 8.09 -13.90 -1.37
C ASP A 512 6.73 -14.34 -1.95
N GLU A 513 6.61 -15.63 -2.29
CA GLU A 513 5.42 -16.19 -2.93
C GLU A 513 4.14 -16.10 -2.10
N ARG A 514 4.24 -15.88 -0.79
CA ARG A 514 3.06 -15.70 0.07
C ARG A 514 2.47 -14.29 -0.05
N MET A 515 3.25 -13.33 -0.54
CA MET A 515 2.80 -11.95 -0.68
C MET A 515 1.97 -11.76 -1.96
N PRO A 516 0.85 -11.01 -1.91
CA PRO A 516 0.18 -10.54 -3.12
C PRO A 516 1.14 -9.70 -3.96
N LEU A 517 1.15 -9.93 -5.27
CA LEU A 517 1.99 -9.17 -6.20
C LEU A 517 1.63 -7.67 -6.12
N TYR A 518 2.64 -6.81 -5.96
CA TYR A 518 2.45 -5.36 -6.03
C TYR A 518 2.26 -4.94 -7.48
N GLN A 519 1.13 -4.31 -7.77
CA GLN A 519 0.79 -3.72 -9.06
C GLN A 519 0.01 -2.42 -8.83
N LEU A 520 0.17 -1.46 -9.74
CA LEU A 520 -0.54 -0.16 -9.70
C LEU A 520 -2.05 -0.36 -9.83
N VAL A 521 -2.45 -1.28 -10.72
CA VAL A 521 -3.83 -1.75 -10.88
C VAL A 521 -3.83 -3.26 -10.75
N ARG A 522 -4.72 -3.79 -9.90
CA ARG A 522 -4.86 -5.23 -9.65
C ARG A 522 -6.22 -5.72 -10.10
N LEU A 523 -6.23 -6.88 -10.75
CA LEU A 523 -7.45 -7.59 -11.07
C LEU A 523 -8.06 -8.16 -9.78
N ARG A 524 -9.30 -7.77 -9.48
CA ARG A 524 -10.09 -8.36 -8.41
C ARG A 524 -10.90 -9.50 -9.03
N LYS A 525 -10.38 -10.72 -8.84
CA LYS A 525 -10.93 -11.95 -9.42
C LYS A 525 -12.13 -12.42 -8.60
N PHE A 526 -13.21 -12.80 -9.26
CA PHE A 526 -14.45 -13.19 -8.59
C PHE A 526 -14.24 -14.30 -7.55
N HIS A 527 -13.52 -15.37 -7.91
CA HIS A 527 -13.31 -16.51 -7.01
C HIS A 527 -12.53 -16.17 -5.73
N GLN A 528 -11.77 -15.07 -5.71
CA GLN A 528 -10.98 -14.64 -4.54
C GLN A 528 -11.72 -13.59 -3.72
N MET A 529 -12.43 -12.68 -4.39
CA MET A 529 -12.96 -11.46 -3.79
C MET A 529 -14.49 -11.48 -3.63
N GLY A 530 -15.18 -12.39 -4.30
CA GLY A 530 -16.65 -12.41 -4.42
C GLY A 530 -17.22 -11.38 -5.41
N TYR A 531 -16.36 -10.67 -6.15
CA TYR A 531 -16.75 -9.74 -7.22
C TYR A 531 -15.66 -9.64 -8.30
N SER A 532 -16.07 -9.25 -9.50
CA SER A 532 -15.17 -8.99 -10.64
C SER A 532 -14.92 -7.49 -10.80
N GLY A 533 -13.65 -7.09 -10.87
CA GLY A 533 -13.30 -5.68 -10.93
C GLY A 533 -11.81 -5.36 -10.91
N PHE A 534 -11.49 -4.13 -10.56
CA PHE A 534 -10.11 -3.62 -10.50
C PHE A 534 -9.89 -2.82 -9.22
N GLU A 535 -8.74 -3.02 -8.58
CA GLU A 535 -8.25 -2.19 -7.49
C GLU A 535 -7.11 -1.31 -7.96
N HIS A 536 -7.13 -0.04 -7.59
CA HIS A 536 -6.12 0.96 -7.93
C HIS A 536 -5.41 1.40 -6.65
N ARG A 537 -4.08 1.25 -6.61
CA ARG A 537 -3.28 1.35 -5.35
C ARG A 537 -2.28 2.51 -5.32
N TYR A 538 -2.44 3.47 -6.21
CA TYR A 538 -1.47 4.55 -6.42
C TYR A 538 -1.92 5.92 -5.91
N PHE A 539 -3.08 6.03 -5.24
CA PHE A 539 -3.44 7.32 -4.65
C PHE A 539 -2.71 7.53 -3.33
N SER A 540 -2.11 8.71 -3.23
CA SER A 540 -1.47 9.22 -2.01
C SER A 540 -2.52 9.93 -1.15
N VAL A 541 -2.32 11.22 -0.81
CA VAL A 541 -3.33 12.03 -0.14
C VAL A 541 -4.04 12.92 -1.15
N PHE A 542 -5.36 12.99 -1.05
CA PHE A 542 -6.19 13.95 -1.78
C PHE A 542 -6.24 15.28 -1.00
N GLU A 543 -6.06 16.40 -1.69
CA GLU A 543 -6.21 17.73 -1.06
C GLU A 543 -7.68 17.98 -0.70
N ASN A 544 -8.60 17.65 -1.60
CA ASN A 544 -10.04 17.72 -1.38
C ASN A 544 -10.73 16.41 -1.75
N ILE A 545 -11.36 15.74 -0.78
CA ILE A 545 -12.04 14.46 -1.00
C ILE A 545 -13.22 14.60 -1.97
N THR A 546 -14.03 15.65 -1.88
CA THR A 546 -15.18 15.81 -2.78
C THR A 546 -14.74 16.05 -4.22
N ARG A 547 -13.85 17.03 -4.44
CA ARG A 547 -13.42 17.42 -5.79
C ARG A 547 -12.42 16.43 -6.39
N ASP A 548 -11.35 16.13 -5.66
CA ASP A 548 -10.20 15.45 -6.24
C ASP A 548 -10.39 13.93 -6.22
N MET A 549 -10.84 13.34 -5.11
CA MET A 549 -11.16 11.91 -5.07
C MET A 549 -12.41 11.58 -5.90
N GLY A 550 -13.43 12.44 -5.88
CA GLY A 550 -14.59 12.31 -6.75
C GLY A 550 -14.20 12.33 -8.23
N GLY A 551 -13.49 13.36 -8.67
CA GLY A 551 -13.02 13.47 -10.06
C GLY A 551 -12.08 12.33 -10.49
N ALA A 552 -11.20 11.88 -9.58
CA ALA A 552 -10.36 10.72 -9.83
C ALA A 552 -11.19 9.45 -10.08
N ALA A 553 -12.17 9.16 -9.22
CA ALA A 553 -13.02 7.98 -9.35
C ALA A 553 -13.85 7.99 -10.65
N ASP A 554 -14.36 9.16 -11.07
CA ASP A 554 -15.08 9.28 -12.34
C ASP A 554 -14.16 9.08 -13.55
N LEU A 555 -12.94 9.62 -13.51
CA LEU A 555 -11.95 9.39 -14.55
C LEU A 555 -11.52 7.92 -14.59
N GLN A 556 -11.40 7.26 -13.43
CA GLN A 556 -11.11 5.83 -13.36
C GLN A 556 -12.21 5.00 -14.03
N LEU A 557 -13.47 5.32 -13.75
CA LEU A 557 -14.62 4.67 -14.38
C LEU A 557 -14.60 4.86 -15.90
N LEU A 558 -14.36 6.09 -16.36
CA LEU A 558 -14.27 6.42 -17.79
C LEU A 558 -13.16 5.62 -18.49
N ILE A 559 -11.95 5.56 -17.93
CA ILE A 559 -10.83 4.82 -18.50
C ILE A 559 -11.13 3.31 -18.50
N THR A 560 -11.79 2.81 -17.46
CA THR A 560 -12.17 1.40 -17.38
C THR A 560 -13.18 1.05 -18.48
N ALA A 561 -14.22 1.86 -18.65
CA ALA A 561 -15.17 1.72 -19.75
C ALA A 561 -14.51 1.84 -21.13
N LEU A 562 -13.54 2.77 -21.28
CA LEU A 562 -12.74 2.91 -22.50
C LEU A 562 -11.90 1.66 -22.80
N ALA A 563 -11.28 1.06 -21.78
CA ALA A 563 -10.54 -0.18 -21.93
C ALA A 563 -11.45 -1.31 -22.40
N GLN A 564 -12.63 -1.47 -21.79
CA GLN A 564 -13.64 -2.44 -22.25
C GLN A 564 -14.04 -2.19 -23.71
N LYS A 565 -14.26 -0.92 -24.08
CA LYS A 565 -14.57 -0.53 -25.46
C LYS A 565 -13.48 -0.98 -26.42
N TYR A 566 -12.21 -0.74 -26.12
CA TYR A 566 -11.11 -1.15 -27.01
C TYR A 566 -10.99 -2.66 -27.15
N ILE A 567 -11.18 -3.40 -26.06
CA ILE A 567 -11.12 -4.87 -26.04
C ILE A 567 -12.26 -5.45 -26.89
N PHE A 568 -13.50 -5.08 -26.61
CA PHE A 568 -14.67 -5.68 -27.27
C PHE A 568 -14.96 -5.12 -28.67
N SER A 569 -14.35 -3.99 -29.04
CA SER A 569 -14.29 -3.56 -30.45
C SER A 569 -13.16 -4.25 -31.23
N LYS A 570 -12.34 -5.07 -30.56
CA LYS A 570 -11.17 -5.76 -31.13
C LYS A 570 -10.16 -4.81 -31.75
N THR A 571 -10.10 -3.57 -31.26
CA THR A 571 -9.14 -2.56 -31.71
C THR A 571 -7.79 -2.71 -31.01
N VAL A 572 -7.77 -3.37 -29.85
CA VAL A 572 -6.57 -3.64 -29.06
C VAL A 572 -6.57 -5.10 -28.61
N ASP A 573 -5.43 -5.77 -28.74
CA ASP A 573 -5.17 -7.11 -28.22
C ASP A 573 -3.86 -7.16 -27.41
N HIS A 574 -3.59 -8.29 -26.76
CA HIS A 574 -2.38 -8.51 -25.97
C HIS A 574 -1.07 -8.34 -26.76
N GLY A 575 -1.07 -8.62 -28.06
CA GLY A 575 0.08 -8.48 -28.94
C GLY A 575 0.42 -7.03 -29.29
N MET A 576 -0.55 -6.11 -29.19
CA MET A 576 -0.35 -4.67 -29.39
C MET A 576 0.30 -3.96 -28.20
N ILE A 577 0.31 -4.60 -27.01
CA ILE A 577 0.99 -4.11 -25.81
C ILE A 577 1.78 -5.28 -25.20
N PRO A 578 2.95 -5.70 -25.74
CA PRO A 578 3.62 -6.90 -25.24
C PRO A 578 4.14 -6.77 -23.79
N ASP A 579 4.26 -7.89 -23.08
CA ASP A 579 4.63 -7.94 -21.66
C ASP A 579 6.13 -8.15 -21.40
N THR A 580 6.98 -7.77 -22.36
CA THR A 580 8.43 -7.83 -22.10
C THR A 580 8.81 -6.81 -21.03
N PRO A 581 9.79 -7.09 -20.15
CA PRO A 581 10.19 -6.16 -19.09
C PRO A 581 10.54 -4.76 -19.61
N ALA A 582 11.11 -4.66 -20.81
CA ALA A 582 11.42 -3.38 -21.44
C ALA A 582 10.17 -2.57 -21.78
N ILE A 583 9.11 -3.19 -22.31
CA ILE A 583 7.86 -2.52 -22.68
C ILE A 583 7.03 -2.18 -21.44
N GLU A 584 7.01 -3.07 -20.44
CA GLU A 584 6.42 -2.80 -19.12
C GLU A 584 7.09 -1.62 -18.43
N SER A 585 8.42 -1.59 -18.43
CA SER A 585 9.16 -0.46 -17.91
C SER A 585 8.93 0.81 -18.74
N GLU A 586 8.77 0.70 -20.06
CA GLU A 586 8.54 1.85 -20.95
C GLU A 586 7.24 2.58 -20.62
N ARG A 587 6.12 1.83 -20.47
CA ARG A 587 4.82 2.41 -20.15
C ARG A 587 4.72 2.90 -18.70
N ARG A 588 5.36 2.21 -17.74
CA ARG A 588 5.34 2.61 -16.31
C ARG A 588 6.29 3.74 -15.97
N GLN A 589 7.40 3.95 -16.70
CA GLN A 589 8.32 5.05 -16.38
C GLN A 589 7.62 6.42 -16.39
N VAL A 590 6.58 6.57 -17.21
CA VAL A 590 5.85 7.85 -17.34
C VAL A 590 5.20 8.22 -16.03
N PHE A 591 4.62 7.22 -15.33
CA PHE A 591 4.04 7.37 -14.01
C PHE A 591 5.10 7.80 -12.98
N PHE A 592 6.23 7.10 -12.90
CA PHE A 592 7.30 7.45 -11.96
C PHE A 592 7.94 8.81 -12.26
N CYS A 593 8.16 9.14 -13.54
CA CYS A 593 8.61 10.47 -13.95
C CYS A 593 7.64 11.55 -13.48
N THR A 594 6.33 11.31 -13.60
CA THR A 594 5.29 12.24 -13.14
C THR A 594 5.34 12.42 -11.63
N ALA A 595 5.41 11.33 -10.86
CA ALA A 595 5.55 11.36 -9.40
C ALA A 595 6.80 12.15 -8.95
N ILE A 596 7.93 11.98 -9.66
CA ILE A 596 9.17 12.71 -9.38
C ILE A 596 9.10 14.17 -9.85
N GLY A 597 8.20 14.52 -10.78
CA GLY A 597 8.14 15.83 -11.43
C GLY A 597 9.17 16.01 -12.55
N ILE A 598 9.57 14.92 -13.22
CA ILE A 598 10.42 14.96 -14.42
C ILE A 598 9.52 15.17 -15.65
N PRO A 599 9.70 16.27 -16.41
CA PRO A 599 8.78 16.64 -17.50
C PRO A 599 8.99 15.86 -18.80
N THR A 600 9.86 14.84 -18.79
CA THR A 600 10.24 14.08 -20.00
C THR A 600 10.43 12.62 -19.66
N PHE A 601 9.92 11.74 -20.51
CA PHE A 601 10.18 10.31 -20.50
C PHE A 601 10.70 9.85 -21.86
N TYR A 602 11.09 8.59 -21.99
CA TYR A 602 11.69 8.07 -23.21
C TYR A 602 10.90 6.90 -23.76
N VAL A 603 10.60 6.94 -25.05
CA VAL A 603 10.00 5.83 -25.78
C VAL A 603 11.00 5.36 -26.82
N SER A 604 11.18 4.04 -26.91
CA SER A 604 11.95 3.40 -27.96
C SER A 604 11.28 3.65 -29.30
N SER A 605 12.05 4.13 -30.28
CA SER A 605 11.57 4.28 -31.66
C SER A 605 11.20 2.95 -32.32
N ARG A 606 11.55 1.82 -31.68
CA ARG A 606 11.22 0.46 -32.10
C ARG A 606 10.32 -0.25 -31.08
N THR A 607 9.60 0.51 -30.24
CA THR A 607 8.63 -0.09 -29.32
C THR A 607 7.64 -0.95 -30.12
N ARG A 608 7.01 -1.92 -29.46
CA ARG A 608 5.85 -2.63 -30.05
C ARG A 608 4.54 -2.19 -29.38
N ASN A 609 4.63 -1.32 -28.39
CA ASN A 609 3.49 -0.77 -27.70
C ASN A 609 2.80 0.29 -28.58
N ARG A 610 1.61 -0.03 -29.06
CA ARG A 610 0.86 0.85 -29.98
C ARG A 610 0.29 2.11 -29.32
N PHE A 611 0.19 2.16 -28.00
CA PHE A 611 -0.29 3.35 -27.28
C PHE A 611 0.75 4.47 -27.16
N LEU A 612 2.03 4.16 -27.42
CA LEU A 612 3.15 5.10 -27.31
C LEU A 612 3.75 5.49 -28.67
N MET A 613 3.11 5.10 -29.78
CA MET A 613 3.55 5.38 -31.15
C MET A 613 2.82 6.55 -31.80
#